data_AF-A0A7S0I1B9-F1
#
_entry.id   AF-A0A7S0I1B9-F1
#
_cell.length_a   1.000
_cell.length_b   1.000
_cell.length_c   1.000
_cell.angle_alpha   90.00
_cell.angle_beta   90.00
_cell.angle_gamma   90.00
#
_symmetry.space_group_name_H-M   'P 1'
#
loop_
_entity.id
_entity.type
_entity.pdbx_description
1 polymer ?
#
loop_
_entity_poly.entity_id
_entity_poly.type
_entity_poly.pdbx_seq_one_letter_code
_entity_poly.pdbx_strand_id
1 'polypeptide(L)'
;DAEAAAHHVWKQLWTDKSRRQRDFANFGGEYLESIGLGELREFFGAFFVLPFQQWGGFLSHRLVEPYERLIFGLGVWENTSWRVRGSLALKGFLSGPSGWATLARSV
;
A
#
# COMPACT_ATOMS: atom_id res chain seq x y z
N ASP A 1 22.15 29.75 -2.78
CA ASP A 1 20.70 29.83 -2.82
C ASP A 1 20.13 28.74 -1.91
N ALA A 2 19.34 29.11 -0.90
CA ALA A 2 18.80 28.18 0.09
C ALA A 2 17.75 27.24 -0.51
N GLU A 3 17.01 27.69 -1.52
CA GLU A 3 15.96 26.90 -2.17
C GLU A 3 16.55 25.75 -2.98
N ALA A 4 17.59 26.03 -3.77
CA ALA A 4 18.35 25.02 -4.51
C ALA A 4 18.98 23.96 -3.57
N ALA A 5 19.52 24.39 -2.43
CA ALA A 5 20.09 23.48 -1.43
C ALA A 5 19.01 22.58 -0.79
N ALA A 6 17.86 23.16 -0.43
CA ALA A 6 16.73 22.39 0.11
C ALA A 6 16.20 21.36 -0.90
N HIS A 7 16.06 21.73 -2.19
CA HIS A 7 15.65 20.81 -3.25
C HIS A 7 16.63 19.66 -3.46
N HIS A 8 17.94 19.92 -3.36
CA HIS A 8 18.96 18.90 -3.50
C HIS A 8 18.90 17.88 -2.36
N VAL A 9 18.87 18.37 -1.10
CA VAL A 9 18.75 17.52 0.09
C VAL A 9 17.44 16.73 0.07
N TRP A 10 16.33 17.35 -0.34
CA TRP A 10 15.05 16.67 -0.47
C TRP A 10 15.13 15.47 -1.44
N LYS A 11 15.73 15.65 -2.62
CA LYS A 11 15.87 14.57 -3.60
C LYS A 11 16.76 13.42 -3.10
N GLN A 12 17.76 13.73 -2.27
CA GLN A 12 18.64 12.72 -1.67
C GLN A 12 17.95 11.94 -0.54
N LEU A 13 17.22 12.63 0.33
CA LEU A 13 16.49 11.99 1.44
C LEU A 13 15.27 11.21 0.95
N TRP A 14 14.50 11.79 0.04
CA TRP A 14 13.27 11.23 -0.50
C TRP A 14 13.50 10.69 -1.91
N THR A 15 14.26 9.61 -1.98
CA THR A 15 14.40 8.85 -3.23
C THR A 15 13.02 8.42 -3.75
N ASP A 16 12.89 8.24 -5.06
CA ASP A 16 11.64 7.75 -5.65
C ASP A 16 11.19 6.45 -5.00
N LYS A 17 12.13 5.56 -4.65
CA LYS A 17 11.85 4.31 -3.97
C LYS A 17 11.17 4.52 -2.60
N SER A 18 11.74 5.39 -1.77
CA SER A 18 11.20 5.75 -0.45
C SER A 18 9.83 6.42 -0.56
N ARG A 19 9.63 7.25 -1.58
CA ARG A 19 8.34 7.92 -1.84
C ARG A 19 7.26 6.92 -2.24
N ARG A 20 7.56 6.00 -3.17
CA ARG A 20 6.62 4.95 -3.59
C ARG A 20 6.28 4.00 -2.44
N GLN A 21 7.25 3.69 -1.58
CA GLN A 21 7.02 2.86 -0.40
C GLN A 21 6.09 3.54 0.61
N ARG A 22 6.33 4.83 0.87
CA ARG A 22 5.43 5.65 1.69
C ARG A 22 4.03 5.70 1.11
N ASP A 23 3.91 5.96 -0.19
CA ASP A 23 2.63 6.08 -0.87
C ASP A 23 1.86 4.74 -0.84
N PHE A 24 2.54 3.60 -0.92
CA PHE A 24 1.94 2.27 -0.74
C PHE A 24 1.40 2.05 0.68
N ALA A 25 2.17 2.43 1.70
CA ALA A 25 1.76 2.32 3.09
C ALA A 25 0.56 3.23 3.41
N ASN A 26 0.58 4.46 2.91
CA ASN A 26 -0.53 5.41 3.06
C ASN A 26 -1.80 4.89 2.40
N PHE A 27 -1.71 4.36 1.17
CA PHE A 27 -2.86 3.74 0.51
C PHE A 27 -3.46 2.61 1.36
N GLY A 28 -2.61 1.73 1.91
CA GLY A 28 -3.06 0.66 2.79
C GLY A 28 -3.76 1.21 4.04
N GLY A 29 -3.20 2.23 4.68
CA GLY A 29 -3.78 2.90 5.85
C GLY A 29 -5.14 3.54 5.55
N GLU A 30 -5.24 4.33 4.48
CA GLU A 30 -6.48 4.98 4.03
C GLU A 30 -7.58 3.95 3.70
N TYR A 31 -7.21 2.80 3.13
CA TYR A 31 -8.14 1.69 2.90
C TYR A 31 -8.67 1.11 4.22
N LEU A 32 -7.78 0.87 5.20
CA LEU A 32 -8.13 0.33 6.51
C LEU A 32 -9.03 1.28 7.31
N GLU A 33 -8.77 2.59 7.25
CA GLU A 33 -9.59 3.61 7.93
C GLU A 33 -11.01 3.68 7.39
N SER A 34 -11.20 3.35 6.12
CA SER A 34 -12.49 3.52 5.45
C SER A 34 -13.37 2.26 5.52
N ILE A 35 -12.86 1.09 5.94
CA ILE A 35 -13.63 -0.18 5.99
C ILE A 35 -14.26 -0.40 7.37
N GLY A 36 -15.35 -1.17 7.42
CA GLY A 36 -15.99 -1.53 8.69
C GLY A 36 -15.22 -2.61 9.47
N LEU A 37 -15.53 -2.77 10.77
CA LEU A 37 -14.87 -3.76 11.65
C LEU A 37 -14.91 -5.20 11.11
N GLY A 38 -16.00 -5.59 10.43
CA GLY A 38 -16.13 -6.91 9.80
C GLY A 38 -15.13 -7.12 8.67
N GLU A 39 -15.05 -6.16 7.76
CA GLU A 39 -14.11 -6.18 6.63
C GLU A 39 -12.66 -6.09 7.11
N LEU A 40 -12.41 -5.28 8.14
CA LEU A 40 -11.10 -5.15 8.76
C LEU A 40 -10.61 -6.50 9.33
N ARG A 41 -11.49 -7.25 9.99
CA ARG A 41 -11.17 -8.58 10.51
C ARG A 41 -10.86 -9.57 9.39
N GLU A 42 -11.65 -9.56 8.33
CA GLU A 42 -11.42 -10.42 7.16
C GLU A 42 -10.12 -10.06 6.44
N PHE A 43 -9.81 -8.77 6.28
CA PHE A 43 -8.56 -8.28 5.72
C PHE A 43 -7.36 -8.79 6.53
N PHE A 44 -7.35 -8.58 7.86
CA PHE A 44 -6.24 -9.04 8.68
C PHE A 44 -6.13 -10.56 8.73
N GLY A 45 -7.25 -11.28 8.68
CA GLY A 45 -7.27 -12.73 8.55
C GLY A 45 -6.52 -13.19 7.29
N ALA A 46 -6.80 -12.58 6.13
CA ALA A 46 -6.09 -12.88 4.88
C ALA A 46 -4.63 -12.40 4.89
N PHE A 47 -4.37 -11.22 5.46
CA PHE A 47 -3.05 -10.61 5.55
C PHE A 47 -2.07 -11.49 6.33
N PHE A 48 -2.48 -12.02 7.49
CA PHE A 48 -1.63 -12.86 8.33
C PHE A 48 -1.54 -14.33 7.87
N VAL A 49 -2.37 -14.75 6.91
CA VAL A 49 -2.21 -16.05 6.22
C VAL A 49 -0.99 -16.05 5.30
N LEU A 50 -0.56 -14.88 4.82
CA LEU A 50 0.64 -14.77 3.98
C LEU A 50 1.91 -15.22 4.74
N PRO A 51 2.97 -15.60 4.02
CA PRO A 51 4.27 -15.87 4.64
C PRO A 51 4.78 -14.67 5.45
N PHE A 52 5.43 -14.96 6.59
CA PHE A 52 6.01 -13.94 7.49
C PHE A 52 6.87 -12.90 6.77
N GLN A 53 7.63 -13.34 5.77
CA GLN A 53 8.51 -12.50 4.96
C GLN A 53 7.73 -11.43 4.20
N GLN A 54 6.48 -11.71 3.81
CA GLN A 54 5.62 -10.78 3.09
C GLN A 54 4.95 -9.80 4.06
N TRP A 55 4.15 -10.30 5.00
CA TRP A 55 3.43 -9.39 5.91
C TRP A 55 4.37 -8.70 6.91
N GLY A 56 5.41 -9.39 7.39
CA GLY A 56 6.45 -8.79 8.24
C GLY A 56 7.33 -7.82 7.47
N GLY A 57 7.61 -8.11 6.19
CA GLY A 57 8.28 -7.18 5.28
C GLY A 57 7.49 -5.89 5.08
N PHE A 58 6.16 -5.98 5.04
CA PHE A 58 5.26 -4.85 4.87
C PHE A 58 5.32 -3.96 6.10
N LEU A 59 5.09 -4.55 7.29
CA LEU A 59 5.08 -3.82 8.56
C LEU A 59 6.46 -3.23 8.93
N SER A 60 7.55 -3.85 8.50
CA SER A 60 8.91 -3.38 8.75
C SER A 60 9.44 -2.38 7.72
N HIS A 61 8.61 -1.95 6.75
CA HIS A 61 9.02 -1.04 5.67
C HIS A 61 10.15 -1.61 4.79
N ARG A 62 10.29 -2.94 4.73
CA ARG A 62 11.34 -3.67 4.00
C ARG A 62 10.89 -4.19 2.64
N LEU A 63 9.61 -4.00 2.30
CA LEU A 63 9.00 -4.37 1.03
C LEU A 63 9.38 -3.37 -0.07
N VAL A 64 10.68 -3.20 -0.32
CA VAL A 64 11.21 -2.04 -1.03
C VAL A 64 11.00 -2.15 -2.54
N GLU A 65 10.95 -3.38 -3.08
CA GLU A 65 10.84 -3.57 -4.52
C GLU A 65 9.38 -3.47 -5.01
N PRO A 66 9.14 -2.91 -6.21
CA PRO A 66 7.77 -2.74 -6.72
C PRO A 66 7.06 -4.08 -6.97
N TYR A 67 7.78 -5.10 -7.46
CA TYR A 67 7.20 -6.44 -7.69
C TYR A 67 6.78 -7.12 -6.38
N GLU A 68 7.54 -6.93 -5.29
CA GLU A 68 7.20 -7.51 -3.99
C GLU A 68 5.89 -6.92 -3.46
N ARG A 69 5.68 -5.61 -3.66
CA ARG A 69 4.43 -4.92 -3.31
C ARG A 69 3.25 -5.40 -4.13
N LEU A 70 3.45 -5.66 -5.42
CA LEU A 70 2.43 -6.24 -6.30
C LEU A 70 2.06 -7.67 -5.86
N ILE A 71 3.05 -8.54 -5.63
CA ILE A 71 2.83 -9.92 -5.15
C ILE A 71 2.11 -9.90 -3.81
N PHE A 72 2.52 -9.03 -2.89
CA PHE A 72 1.86 -8.86 -1.60
C PHE A 72 0.39 -8.43 -1.76
N GLY A 73 0.12 -7.41 -2.60
CA GLY A 73 -1.25 -6.95 -2.87
C GLY A 73 -2.14 -8.04 -3.48
N LEU A 74 -1.59 -8.82 -4.43
CA LEU A 74 -2.28 -9.96 -5.03
C LEU A 74 -2.51 -11.09 -4.02
N GLY A 75 -1.53 -11.38 -3.16
CA GLY A 75 -1.67 -12.39 -2.11
C GLY A 75 -2.77 -12.06 -1.11
N VAL A 76 -2.88 -10.79 -0.68
CA VAL A 76 -3.98 -10.33 0.18
C VAL A 76 -5.32 -10.46 -0.54
N TRP A 77 -5.37 -10.11 -1.83
CA TRP A 77 -6.57 -10.25 -2.67
C TRP A 77 -7.03 -11.71 -2.83
N GLU A 78 -6.10 -12.63 -3.06
CA GLU A 78 -6.40 -14.06 -3.22
C GLU A 78 -6.91 -14.70 -1.92
N ASN A 79 -6.43 -14.25 -0.76
CA ASN A 79 -6.82 -14.81 0.53
C ASN A 79 -8.05 -14.12 1.18
N THR A 80 -8.54 -13.01 0.60
CA THR A 80 -9.75 -12.32 1.10
C THR A 80 -11.05 -12.88 0.53
N SER A 81 -12.12 -12.82 1.33
CA SER A 81 -13.47 -13.25 0.90
C SER A 81 -14.00 -12.38 -0.25
N TRP A 82 -14.98 -12.89 -1.00
CA TRP A 82 -15.64 -12.16 -2.09
C TRP A 82 -16.21 -10.79 -1.67
N ARG A 83 -16.58 -10.62 -0.39
CA ARG A 83 -17.07 -9.34 0.15
C ARG A 83 -15.97 -8.29 0.27
N VAL A 84 -14.80 -8.69 0.74
CA VAL A 84 -13.64 -7.79 0.88
C VAL A 84 -13.06 -7.45 -0.48
N ARG A 85 -13.00 -8.41 -1.42
CA ARG A 85 -12.64 -8.14 -2.83
C ARG A 85 -13.58 -7.12 -3.47
N GLY A 86 -14.89 -7.24 -3.22
CA GLY A 86 -15.89 -6.25 -3.63
C GLY A 86 -15.62 -4.86 -3.04
N SER A 87 -15.31 -4.77 -1.74
CA SER A 87 -14.99 -3.49 -1.07
C SER A 87 -13.67 -2.87 -1.54
N LEU A 88 -12.64 -3.68 -1.84
CA LEU A 88 -11.34 -3.26 -2.37
C LEU A 88 -11.46 -2.76 -3.81
N ALA A 89 -12.19 -3.48 -4.67
CA ALA A 89 -12.47 -3.06 -6.04
C ALA A 89 -13.34 -1.80 -6.05
N LEU A 90 -14.35 -1.74 -5.19
CA LEU A 90 -15.25 -0.59 -5.07
C LEU A 90 -14.52 0.63 -4.49
N LYS A 91 -13.58 0.48 -3.54
CA LYS A 91 -12.75 1.61 -3.08
C LYS A 91 -11.68 1.99 -4.07
N GLY A 92 -11.00 1.05 -4.72
CA GLY A 92 -10.17 1.38 -5.88
C GLY A 92 -10.97 2.28 -6.84
N PHE A 93 -12.20 1.89 -7.17
CA PHE A 93 -13.13 2.64 -8.01
C PHE A 93 -13.66 3.96 -7.42
N LEU A 94 -13.92 4.05 -6.10
CA LEU A 94 -14.50 5.21 -5.41
C LEU A 94 -13.50 6.19 -4.78
N SER A 95 -12.22 5.81 -4.61
CA SER A 95 -11.13 6.68 -4.13
C SER A 95 -10.78 7.82 -5.09
N GLY A 96 -11.54 7.96 -6.19
CA GLY A 96 -11.36 9.00 -7.18
C GLY A 96 -10.00 8.94 -7.90
N PRO A 97 -9.68 9.95 -8.72
CA PRO A 97 -8.50 9.97 -9.59
C PRO A 97 -7.15 9.81 -8.87
N SER A 98 -7.09 10.04 -7.55
CA SER A 98 -5.87 9.97 -6.74
C SER A 98 -5.53 8.58 -6.23
N GLY A 99 -6.51 7.70 -5.97
CA GLY A 99 -6.29 6.36 -5.42
C GLY A 99 -5.54 5.44 -6.38
N TRP A 100 -6.09 5.24 -7.59
CA TRP A 100 -5.42 4.48 -8.64
C TRP A 100 -4.11 5.12 -9.08
N ALA A 101 -4.01 6.45 -9.12
CA ALA A 101 -2.78 7.11 -9.49
C ALA A 101 -1.69 6.93 -8.43
N THR A 102 -2.05 6.88 -7.15
CA THR A 102 -1.11 6.59 -6.05
C THR A 102 -0.70 5.13 -6.07
N LEU A 103 -1.63 4.21 -6.31
CA LEU A 103 -1.33 2.80 -6.45
C LEU A 103 -0.44 2.51 -7.67
N ALA A 104 -0.79 3.04 -8.85
CA ALA A 104 0.00 2.92 -10.08
C ALA A 104 1.37 3.59 -9.98
N ARG A 105 1.53 4.65 -9.17
CA ARG A 105 2.85 5.21 -8.86
C ARG A 105 3.62 4.37 -7.84
N SER A 106 2.93 3.62 -7.00
CA SER A 106 3.52 2.85 -5.91
C SER A 106 4.02 1.46 -6.34
N VAL A 107 3.50 0.92 -7.45
CA VAL A 107 3.83 -0.39 -8.01
C VAL A 107 4.77 -0.29 -9.21
#